data_AF-A0A9N9FUS0-F1
#
_entry.id   AF-A0A9N9FUS0-F1
#
_cell.length_a   1.000
_cell.length_b   1.000
_cell.length_c   1.000
_cell.angle_alpha   90.00
_cell.angle_beta   90.00
_cell.angle_gamma   90.00
#
_symmetry.space_group_name_H-M   'P 1'
#
loop_
_entity.id
_entity.type
_entity.pdbx_description
1 polymer ?
#
loop_
_entity_poly.entity_id
_entity_poly.type
_entity_poly.pdbx_seq_one_letter_code
_entity_poly.pdbx_strand_id
1 'polypeptide(L)' 'STSTQSAVSNKIEEEDFYETTIRQTGCSRENEELQLCFADKRDWRLCREELEKFRECWKKHKNDVRVEQKSVA' A
#
# COMPACT_ATOMS: atom_id res chain seq x y z
N SER A 1 11.60 -33.88 -12.75
CA SER A 1 11.78 -33.47 -11.35
C SER A 1 11.68 -31.96 -11.26
N THR A 2 10.96 -31.29 -10.37
CA THR A 2 9.85 -31.62 -9.47
C THR A 2 9.28 -30.24 -9.13
N SER A 3 7.96 -30.12 -9.24
CA SER A 3 7.08 -29.08 -8.69
C SER A 3 7.68 -28.13 -7.63
N THR A 4 7.80 -26.84 -7.95
CA THR A 4 7.89 -25.73 -6.95
C THR A 4 7.56 -24.34 -7.52
N GLN A 5 6.93 -24.23 -8.71
CA GLN A 5 6.80 -22.93 -9.41
C GLN A 5 5.52 -22.13 -9.18
N SER A 6 4.45 -22.70 -8.61
CA SER A 6 3.15 -21.99 -8.61
C SER A 6 2.89 -21.09 -7.39
N ALA A 7 3.52 -21.32 -6.23
CA ALA A 7 3.31 -20.50 -5.03
C ALA A 7 4.25 -19.28 -4.94
N VAL A 8 5.39 -19.33 -5.65
CA VAL A 8 6.40 -18.26 -5.67
C VAL A 8 6.09 -17.24 -6.78
N SER A 9 5.60 -17.68 -7.95
CA SER A 9 5.21 -16.76 -9.05
C SER A 9 4.11 -15.80 -8.60
N ASN A 10 3.06 -16.29 -7.95
CA ASN A 10 1.93 -15.46 -7.54
C ASN A 10 2.30 -14.41 -6.47
N LYS A 11 3.20 -14.71 -5.53
CA LYS A 11 3.61 -13.74 -4.50
C LYS A 11 4.49 -12.62 -5.05
N ILE A 12 5.41 -12.96 -5.96
CA ILE A 12 6.28 -11.96 -6.61
C ILE A 12 5.45 -11.04 -7.52
N GLU A 13 4.50 -11.60 -8.26
CA GLU A 13 3.57 -10.82 -9.09
C GLU A 13 2.63 -9.93 -8.23
N GLU A 14 2.16 -10.41 -7.09
CA GLU A 14 1.27 -9.66 -6.18
C GLU A 14 1.99 -8.52 -5.44
N GLU A 15 3.21 -8.76 -4.95
CA GLU A 15 4.02 -7.74 -4.28
C GLU A 15 4.43 -6.63 -5.27
N ASP A 16 4.81 -7.00 -6.49
CA ASP A 16 5.11 -6.04 -7.56
C ASP A 16 3.87 -5.24 -7.97
N PHE A 17 2.69 -5.88 -7.98
CA PHE A 17 1.43 -5.17 -8.23
C PHE A 17 1.09 -4.17 -7.12
N TYR A 18 1.25 -4.54 -5.84
CA TYR A 18 1.03 -3.63 -4.71
C TYR A 18 2.00 -2.44 -4.75
N GLU A 19 3.29 -2.72 -4.91
CA GLU A 19 4.35 -1.70 -5.00
C GLU A 19 4.15 -0.78 -6.20
N THR A 20 3.77 -1.33 -7.35
CA THR A 20 3.43 -0.55 -8.53
C THR A 20 2.20 0.33 -8.27
N THR A 21 1.18 -0.21 -7.64
CA THR A 21 -0.06 0.54 -7.33
C THR A 21 0.22 1.69 -6.39
N ILE A 22 1.00 1.48 -5.31
CA ILE A 22 1.31 2.57 -4.36
C ILE A 22 2.17 3.66 -5.02
N ARG A 23 3.12 3.31 -5.89
CA ARG A 23 3.89 4.29 -6.67
C ARG A 23 3.01 5.15 -7.56
N GLN A 24 1.99 4.56 -8.19
CA GLN A 24 1.04 5.30 -9.03
C GLN A 24 0.16 6.29 -8.24
N THR A 25 0.03 6.14 -6.92
CA THR A 25 -0.72 7.10 -6.09
C THR A 25 -0.01 8.43 -5.89
N GLY A 26 1.31 8.48 -6.09
CA GLY A 26 2.16 9.61 -5.73
C GLY A 26 2.44 9.75 -4.22
N CYS A 27 1.96 8.81 -3.40
CA CYS A 27 2.06 8.84 -1.93
C CYS A 27 2.92 7.70 -1.35
N SER A 28 3.88 7.21 -2.13
CA SER A 28 4.71 6.06 -1.72
C SER A 28 5.57 6.35 -0.49
N ARG A 29 6.06 7.58 -0.34
CA ARG A 29 6.89 7.99 0.79
C ARG A 29 6.10 7.97 2.09
N GLU A 30 4.93 8.61 2.11
CA GLU A 30 4.06 8.64 3.29
C GLU A 30 3.53 7.24 3.64
N ASN A 31 3.32 6.38 2.64
CA ASN A 31 2.99 4.97 2.86
C ASN A 31 4.15 4.22 3.54
N GLU A 32 5.39 4.39 3.05
CA GLU A 32 6.57 3.76 3.65
C GLU A 32 6.76 4.21 5.10
N GLU A 33 6.63 5.51 5.39
CA GLU A 33 6.68 6.04 6.77
C GLU A 33 5.64 5.37 7.68
N LEU A 34 4.41 5.19 7.20
CA LEU A 34 3.34 4.50 7.93
C LEU A 34 3.64 3.01 8.16
N GLN A 35 4.13 2.31 7.13
CA GLN A 35 4.50 0.89 7.24
C GLN A 35 5.66 0.69 8.22
N LEU A 36 6.67 1.57 8.20
CA LEU A 36 7.78 1.54 9.14
C LEU A 36 7.31 1.78 10.57
N CYS A 37 6.41 2.75 10.80
CA CYS A 37 5.83 2.96 12.13
C CYS A 37 5.07 1.72 12.62
N PHE A 38 4.26 1.09 11.77
CA PHE A 38 3.56 -0.13 12.17
C PHE A 38 4.52 -1.31 12.41
N ALA A 39 5.58 -1.45 11.60
CA ALA A 39 6.59 -2.48 11.78
C ALA A 39 7.33 -2.35 13.13
N ASP A 40 7.61 -1.12 13.56
CA ASP A 40 8.18 -0.78 14.87
C ASP A 40 7.18 -1.04 16.01
N LYS A 41 6.02 -0.38 15.95
CA LYS A 41 5.09 -0.31 17.10
C LYS A 41 4.12 -1.47 17.19
N ARG A 42 3.85 -2.14 16.07
CA ARG A 42 2.82 -3.17 15.91
C ARG A 42 1.42 -2.72 16.33
N ASP A 43 1.17 -1.41 16.36
CA ASP A 43 -0.12 -0.80 16.68
C ASP A 43 -0.31 0.49 15.87
N TRP A 44 -1.23 0.45 14.90
CA TRP A 44 -1.53 1.58 14.02
C TRP A 44 -2.10 2.80 14.77
N ARG A 45 -2.68 2.60 15.96
CA ARG A 45 -3.20 3.71 16.79
C ARG A 45 -2.08 4.58 17.36
N LEU A 46 -0.85 4.05 17.39
CA LEU A 46 0.34 4.79 17.79
C LEU A 46 1.02 5.50 16.59
N CYS A 47 0.56 5.25 15.36
CA CYS A 47 1.09 5.81 14.12
C CYS A 47 0.18 6.92 13.56
N ARG A 48 -0.43 7.71 14.45
CA ARG A 48 -1.41 8.74 14.05
C ARG A 48 -0.79 9.81 13.16
N GLU A 49 0.45 10.20 13.41
CA GLU A 49 1.11 11.24 12.64
C GLU A 49 1.36 10.78 11.19
N GLU A 50 1.89 9.57 11.02
CA GLU A 50 2.15 8.96 9.72
C GLU A 50 0.83 8.72 8.96
N LEU A 51 -0.22 8.31 9.69
CA LEU A 51 -1.55 8.12 9.10
C LEU A 51 -2.14 9.43 8.58
N GLU A 52 -2.00 10.54 9.30
CA GLU A 52 -2.46 11.86 8.83
C GLU A 52 -1.64 12.36 7.64
N LYS A 53 -0.31 12.22 7.64
CA LYS A 53 0.54 12.54 6.48
C LYS A 53 0.10 11.78 5.24
N PHE A 54 -0.15 10.47 5.39
CA PHE A 54 -0.64 9.64 4.29
C PHE A 54 -2.02 10.12 3.79
N ARG A 55 -2.95 10.42 4.69
CA ARG A 55 -4.29 10.96 4.34
C ARG A 55 -4.22 12.30 3.62
N GLU A 56 -3.34 13.20 4.04
CA GLU A 56 -3.15 14.50 3.40
C GLU A 56 -2.59 14.34 1.98
N CYS A 57 -1.58 13.48 1.80
CA CYS A 57 -1.08 13.15 0.47
C CYS A 57 -2.20 12.56 -0.40
N TRP A 58 -2.96 11.61 0.15
CA TRP A 58 -4.02 10.92 -0.57
C TRP A 58 -5.06 11.89 -1.14
N LYS A 59 -5.52 12.85 -0.32
CA LYS A 59 -6.44 13.91 -0.74
C LYS A 59 -5.82 14.83 -1.79
N LYS A 60 -4.56 15.25 -1.60
CA LYS A 60 -3.84 16.12 -2.54
C LYS A 60 -3.74 15.51 -3.93
N HIS A 61 -3.51 14.20 -4.01
CA HIS A 61 -3.44 13.45 -5.27
C HIS A 61 -4.80 13.00 -5.80
N LYS A 62 -5.90 13.39 -5.13
CA LYS A 62 -7.28 13.02 -5.49
C LYS A 62 -7.49 11.51 -5.62
N ASN A 63 -6.79 10.73 -4.80
CA ASN A 63 -6.87 9.27 -4.85
C ASN A 63 -8.21 8.71 -4.35
N ASP A 64 -9.07 9.55 -3.74
CA ASP A 64 -10.43 9.19 -3.32
C ASP A 64 -11.28 8.65 -4.48
N VAL A 65 -11.11 9.18 -5.69
CA VAL A 65 -11.85 8.71 -6.89
C VAL A 65 -11.41 7.32 -7.37
N ARG A 66 -10.20 6.86 -7.01
CA ARG A 66 -9.69 5.54 -7.39
C ARG A 66 -10.38 4.42 -6.60
N VAL A 67 -10.89 4.73 -5.41
CA VAL A 67 -11.55 3.75 -4.53
C VAL A 67 -13.00 3.53 -4.96
N GLU A 68 -13.67 4.57 -5.46
CA GLU A 68 -15.06 4.52 -5.97
C GLU A 68 -15.21 3.58 -7.18
N GLN A 69 -14.17 3.45 -8.02
CA GLN A 69 -14.21 2.61 -9.22
C GLN A 69 -14.06 1.11 -8.95
N LYS A 70 -13.88 0.69 -7.69
CA LYS A 70 -13.73 -0.73 -7.31
C LYS A 70 -14.94 -1.31 -6.58
N SER A 71 -15.96 -0.49 -6.27
CA SER A 71 -17.21 -0.94 -5.60
C SER A 71 -18.38 -1.20 -6.56
N VAL A 72 -18.18 -1.03 -7.87
CA VAL A 72 -19.13 -1.40 -8.93
C VAL A 72 -18.43 -2.32 -9.94
N ALA A 73 -18.19 -3.57 -9.54
CA ALA A 73 -17.86 -4.68 -10.42
C ALA A 73 -18.34 -5.99 -9.79
#